data_AF-A0A8S1IZF5-F1
#
_entry.id   AF-A0A8S1IZF5-F1
#
_cell.length_a   1.000
_cell.length_b   1.000
_cell.length_c   1.000
_cell.angle_alpha   90.00
_cell.angle_beta   90.00
_cell.angle_gamma   90.00
#
_symmetry.space_group_name_H-M   'P 1'
#
loop_
_entity.id
_entity.type
_entity.pdbx_description
1 polymer ?
#
loop_
_entity_poly.entity_id
_entity_poly.type
_entity_poly.pdbx_seq_one_letter_code
_entity_poly.pdbx_strand_id
1 'polypeptide(L)'
;MDPLRLLRKFAMEQDLRRVTRHAGKIDFGDDYSFSEDTPVPWRKSGKPGEFYSLLCVYYFLQNRKVAHTEYMKQATSARVPTVTIVDRRELEQYLTGKIDNAASIASVDELPVLRLRSAAAEAGDGPTADPSLEPKSKRPRVADSRQDGMPQGAPLPPEASAPTDEGLGIDKIFAQERQLRDRNTML
;
A
#
# COMPACT_ATOMS: atom_id res chain seq x y z
N MET A 1 12.79 20.12 13.03
CA MET A 1 11.94 19.23 13.85
C MET A 1 11.84 17.87 13.21
N ASP A 2 11.54 16.83 13.99
CA ASP A 2 11.22 15.49 13.48
C ASP A 2 9.70 15.36 13.27
N PRO A 3 9.22 14.86 12.10
CA PRO A 3 7.80 14.84 11.77
C PRO A 3 6.99 13.82 12.59
N LEU A 4 7.60 12.71 13.05
CA LEU A 4 6.90 11.71 13.86
C LEU A 4 6.68 12.22 15.29
N ARG A 5 7.70 12.86 15.89
CA ARG A 5 7.60 13.53 17.19
C ARG A 5 6.61 14.70 17.13
N LEU A 6 6.59 15.45 16.03
CA LEU A 6 5.60 16.52 15.84
C LEU A 6 4.17 15.94 15.78
N LEU A 7 3.95 14.88 15.00
CA LEU A 7 2.65 14.19 14.94
C LEU A 7 2.25 13.61 16.31
N ARG A 8 3.18 13.08 17.11
CA ARG A 8 2.94 12.64 18.51
C ARG A 8 2.43 13.79 19.39
N LYS A 9 2.99 15.01 19.27
CA LYS A 9 2.49 16.19 20.00
C LYS A 9 1.03 16.52 19.65
N PHE A 10 0.72 16.71 18.37
CA PHE A 10 -0.66 16.96 17.92
C PHE A 10 -1.63 15.81 18.26
N ALA A 11 -1.14 14.57 18.33
CA ALA A 11 -1.92 13.40 18.76
C ALA A 11 -2.26 13.42 20.26
N MET A 12 -1.30 13.78 21.12
CA MET A 12 -1.49 13.98 22.56
C MET A 12 -2.42 15.17 22.86
N GLU A 13 -2.17 16.30 22.20
CA GLU A 13 -2.93 17.55 22.35
C GLU A 13 -4.32 17.47 21.69
N GLN A 14 -4.63 16.35 21.00
CA GLN A 14 -5.83 16.07 20.21
C GLN A 14 -6.12 17.08 19.07
N ASP A 15 -5.20 18.00 18.81
CA ASP A 15 -5.27 19.11 17.85
C ASP A 15 -5.00 18.66 16.39
N LEU A 16 -5.28 17.40 16.08
CA LEU A 16 -5.18 16.79 14.74
C LEU A 16 -6.08 17.48 13.68
N ARG A 17 -6.90 18.46 14.08
CA ARG A 17 -7.70 19.30 13.19
C ARG A 17 -6.88 20.43 12.54
N ARG A 18 -5.79 20.87 13.17
CA ARG A 18 -4.83 21.83 12.56
C ARG A 18 -3.82 21.16 11.63
N VAL A 19 -3.74 19.83 11.63
CA VAL A 19 -2.92 19.08 10.68
C VAL A 19 -3.72 18.84 9.40
N THR A 20 -3.39 19.55 8.32
CA THR A 20 -4.11 19.47 7.04
C THR A 20 -3.22 18.89 5.93
N ARG A 21 -3.82 18.19 4.96
CA ARG A 21 -3.11 17.66 3.78
C ARG A 21 -3.43 18.52 2.57
N HIS A 22 -2.43 19.18 1.99
CA HIS A 22 -2.60 20.07 0.84
C HIS A 22 -1.54 19.81 -0.23
N ALA A 23 -1.96 19.64 -1.50
CA ALA A 23 -1.09 19.48 -2.67
C ALA A 23 0.11 18.50 -2.52
N GLY A 24 -0.10 17.34 -1.87
CA GLY A 24 0.95 16.33 -1.64
C GLY A 24 1.88 16.62 -0.44
N LYS A 25 1.53 17.62 0.38
CA LYS A 25 2.18 17.95 1.65
C LYS A 25 1.21 17.78 2.81
N ILE A 26 1.77 17.71 4.00
CA ILE A 26 1.06 17.69 5.28
C ILE A 26 1.58 18.87 6.10
N ASP A 27 0.69 19.81 6.36
CA ASP A 27 0.92 21.08 7.04
C ASP A 27 0.43 20.93 8.49
N PHE A 28 1.28 21.26 9.45
CA PHE A 28 1.09 21.02 10.88
C PHE A 28 0.79 22.33 11.60
N GLY A 29 -0.42 22.84 11.41
CA GLY A 29 -0.72 24.24 11.65
C GLY A 29 0.08 25.12 10.68
N ASP A 30 0.66 26.18 11.21
CA ASP A 30 1.18 27.31 10.43
C ASP A 30 2.73 27.33 10.35
N ASP A 31 3.41 26.59 11.24
CA ASP A 31 4.87 26.63 11.42
C ASP A 31 5.66 25.58 10.61
N TYR A 32 5.04 24.46 10.21
CA TYR A 32 5.75 23.31 9.64
C TYR A 32 4.97 22.59 8.53
N SER A 33 5.58 22.49 7.34
CA SER A 33 5.07 21.71 6.20
C SER A 33 6.06 20.60 5.82
N PHE A 34 5.59 19.36 5.71
CA PHE A 34 6.39 18.21 5.27
C PHE A 34 5.79 17.56 4.03
N SER A 35 6.61 16.99 3.14
CA SER A 35 6.11 16.18 2.03
C SER A 35 5.43 14.91 2.55
N GLU A 36 4.33 14.48 1.94
CA GLU A 36 3.55 13.35 2.46
C GLU A 36 4.31 12.00 2.41
N ASP A 37 5.21 11.87 1.45
CA ASP A 37 6.10 10.70 1.27
C ASP A 37 7.28 10.67 2.25
N THR A 38 7.52 11.75 3.03
CA THR A 38 8.65 11.83 3.98
C THR A 38 8.65 10.59 4.89
N PRO A 39 9.72 9.76 4.90
CA PRO A 39 9.76 8.58 5.75
C PRO A 39 9.90 9.02 7.21
N VAL A 40 9.10 8.42 8.09
CA VAL A 40 9.21 8.59 9.54
C VAL A 40 10.17 7.56 10.13
N PRO A 41 10.81 7.83 11.28
CA PRO A 41 11.68 6.88 11.98
C PRO A 41 10.92 5.73 12.66
N TRP A 42 10.05 5.04 11.91
CA TRP A 42 9.35 3.82 12.32
C TRP A 42 9.55 2.73 11.25
N ARG A 43 10.26 1.67 11.63
CA ARG A 43 10.56 0.50 10.78
C ARG A 43 9.29 -0.34 10.60
N LYS A 44 9.02 -0.84 9.40
CA LYS A 44 7.84 -1.70 9.16
C LYS A 44 8.08 -3.12 9.68
N SER A 45 7.19 -3.62 10.53
CA SER A 45 7.27 -5.02 10.97
C SER A 45 7.13 -5.96 9.77
N GLY A 46 8.03 -6.95 9.65
CA GLY A 46 8.10 -7.88 8.52
C GLY A 46 8.87 -7.40 7.28
N LYS A 47 9.39 -6.16 7.26
CA LYS A 47 10.26 -5.65 6.18
C LYS A 47 11.49 -4.90 6.74
N PRO A 48 12.65 -5.55 6.88
CA PRO A 48 13.87 -4.87 7.33
C PRO A 48 14.28 -3.78 6.33
N GLY A 49 14.62 -2.59 6.83
CA GLY A 49 15.03 -1.44 6.03
C GLY A 49 13.89 -0.61 5.40
N GLU A 50 12.63 -1.08 5.42
CA GLU A 50 11.50 -0.27 4.95
C GLU A 50 10.90 0.56 6.10
N PHE A 51 10.67 1.85 5.87
CA PHE A 51 10.08 2.79 6.82
C PHE A 51 8.66 3.19 6.40
N TYR A 52 7.80 3.53 7.35
CA TYR A 52 6.51 4.16 7.03
C TYR A 52 6.70 5.58 6.50
N SER A 53 5.85 6.03 5.59
CA SER A 53 5.76 7.44 5.19
C SER A 53 4.87 8.22 6.16
N LEU A 54 5.05 9.54 6.23
CA LEU A 54 4.27 10.43 7.08
C LEU A 54 2.77 10.36 6.76
N LEU A 55 2.41 10.24 5.47
CA LEU A 55 1.05 10.00 5.00
C LEU A 55 0.43 8.73 5.61
N CYS A 56 1.19 7.65 5.70
CA CYS A 56 0.75 6.38 6.27
C CYS A 56 0.32 6.55 7.74
N VAL A 57 1.18 7.19 8.53
CA VAL A 57 0.95 7.37 9.97
C VAL A 57 -0.15 8.41 10.24
N TYR A 58 -0.19 9.50 9.49
CA TYR A 58 -1.26 10.51 9.56
C TYR A 58 -2.63 9.89 9.23
N TYR A 59 -2.72 9.15 8.13
CA TYR A 59 -3.97 8.51 7.69
C TYR A 59 -4.43 7.42 8.67
N PHE A 60 -3.50 6.64 9.21
CA PHE A 60 -3.78 5.71 10.31
C PHE A 60 -4.34 6.44 11.55
N LEU A 61 -3.70 7.51 11.98
CA LEU A 61 -4.06 8.22 13.21
C LEU A 61 -5.44 8.88 13.13
N GLN A 62 -5.81 9.41 11.97
CA GLN A 62 -7.16 9.89 11.65
C GLN A 62 -8.19 8.75 11.74
N ASN A 63 -7.84 7.57 11.24
CA ASN A 63 -8.72 6.39 11.14
C ASN A 63 -8.59 5.39 12.31
N ARG A 64 -7.88 5.73 13.40
CA ARG A 64 -7.57 4.78 14.49
C ARG A 64 -8.79 4.12 15.14
N LYS A 65 -9.96 4.75 15.06
CA LYS A 65 -11.24 4.26 15.61
C LYS A 65 -11.93 3.19 14.75
N VAL A 66 -11.61 3.04 13.46
CA VAL A 66 -12.25 2.04 12.59
C VAL A 66 -11.53 0.69 12.62
N ALA A 67 -12.29 -0.39 12.39
CA ALA A 67 -11.77 -1.74 12.27
C ALA A 67 -10.68 -1.85 11.18
N HIS A 68 -9.69 -2.73 11.36
CA HIS A 68 -8.53 -2.79 10.48
C HIS A 68 -8.87 -3.12 9.03
N THR A 69 -9.85 -4.00 8.78
CA THR A 69 -10.35 -4.33 7.45
C THR A 69 -10.90 -3.09 6.72
N GLU A 70 -11.64 -2.23 7.44
CA GLU A 70 -12.22 -1.01 6.86
C GLU A 70 -11.16 0.09 6.69
N TYR A 71 -10.18 0.17 7.60
CA TYR A 71 -8.99 1.00 7.39
C TYR A 71 -8.24 0.61 6.11
N MET A 72 -8.03 -0.69 5.86
CA MET A 72 -7.33 -1.16 4.65
C MET A 72 -8.12 -0.85 3.37
N LYS A 73 -9.45 -1.05 3.36
CA LYS A 73 -10.32 -0.68 2.23
C LYS A 73 -10.23 0.82 1.92
N GLN A 74 -10.34 1.67 2.94
CA GLN A 74 -10.24 3.12 2.78
C GLN A 74 -8.85 3.58 2.34
N ALA A 75 -7.78 3.05 2.93
CA ALA A 75 -6.40 3.37 2.55
C ALA A 75 -6.10 2.97 1.09
N THR A 76 -6.55 1.78 0.67
CA THR A 76 -6.46 1.32 -0.73
C THR A 76 -7.18 2.28 -1.67
N SER A 77 -8.40 2.71 -1.30
CA SER A 77 -9.21 3.66 -2.09
C SER A 77 -8.54 5.04 -2.19
N ALA A 78 -7.90 5.51 -1.11
CA ALA A 78 -7.13 6.74 -1.05
C ALA A 78 -5.72 6.63 -1.67
N ARG A 79 -5.32 5.44 -2.15
CA ARG A 79 -3.96 5.09 -2.61
C ARG A 79 -2.86 5.36 -1.57
N VAL A 80 -3.19 5.25 -0.29
CA VAL A 80 -2.28 5.43 0.86
C VAL A 80 -1.72 4.07 1.28
N PRO A 81 -0.39 3.93 1.52
CA PRO A 81 0.17 2.70 2.08
C PRO A 81 -0.42 2.39 3.47
N THR A 82 -0.65 1.11 3.77
CA THR A 82 -1.22 0.66 5.06
C THR A 82 -0.16 0.37 6.12
N VAL A 83 -0.50 0.62 7.39
CA VAL A 83 0.22 0.11 8.57
C VAL A 83 -0.11 -1.36 8.77
N THR A 84 0.85 -2.21 9.16
CA THR A 84 0.56 -3.63 9.46
C THR A 84 -0.34 -3.78 10.70
N ILE A 85 -1.06 -4.90 10.80
CA ILE A 85 -1.83 -5.24 12.01
C ILE A 85 -0.93 -5.37 13.26
N VAL A 86 0.34 -5.76 13.09
CA VAL A 86 1.32 -5.93 14.17
C VAL A 86 1.76 -4.57 14.71
N ASP A 87 2.20 -3.67 13.83
CA ASP A 87 2.59 -2.30 14.19
C ASP A 87 1.44 -1.50 14.81
N ARG A 88 0.18 -1.75 14.37
CA ARG A 88 -1.00 -0.94 14.72
C ARG A 88 -1.09 -0.60 16.22
N ARG A 89 -0.92 -1.61 17.09
CA ARG A 89 -1.08 -1.44 18.54
C ARG A 89 0.09 -0.68 19.17
N GLU A 90 1.32 -0.92 18.72
CA GLU A 90 2.50 -0.22 19.23
C GLU A 90 2.49 1.25 18.79
N LEU A 91 2.21 1.49 17.50
CA LEU A 91 2.12 2.83 16.90
C LEU A 91 1.02 3.69 17.53
N GLU A 92 -0.17 3.14 17.79
CA GLU A 92 -1.22 3.89 18.51
C GLU A 92 -0.78 4.27 19.92
N GLN A 93 -0.17 3.33 20.67
CA GLN A 93 0.28 3.60 22.04
C GLN A 93 1.38 4.68 22.06
N TYR A 94 2.28 4.68 21.08
CA TYR A 94 3.33 5.71 20.97
C TYR A 94 2.73 7.09 20.65
N LEU A 95 1.89 7.18 19.62
CA LEU A 95 1.26 8.44 19.20
C LEU A 95 0.33 9.00 20.28
N THR A 96 -0.39 8.16 21.02
CA THR A 96 -1.25 8.59 22.15
C THR A 96 -0.48 8.85 23.45
N GLY A 97 0.85 8.69 23.47
CA GLY A 97 1.66 8.97 24.65
C GLY A 97 1.65 7.89 25.74
N LYS A 98 1.04 6.72 25.49
CA LYS A 98 1.01 5.59 26.43
C LYS A 98 2.37 4.89 26.57
N ILE A 99 3.24 5.03 25.56
CA ILE A 99 4.66 4.62 25.59
C ILE A 99 5.53 5.74 25.02
N ASP A 100 6.72 5.93 25.59
CA ASP A 100 7.68 6.97 25.16
C ASP A 100 8.71 6.51 24.14
N ASN A 101 8.94 5.20 24.08
CA ASN A 101 9.81 4.56 23.11
C ASN A 101 9.18 3.21 22.71
N ALA A 102 9.55 2.70 21.54
CA ALA A 102 9.09 1.45 20.96
C ALA A 102 10.25 0.82 20.20
N ALA A 103 10.34 -0.52 20.13
CA ALA A 103 11.47 -1.21 19.49
C ALA A 103 11.51 -0.98 17.96
N SER A 104 10.37 -0.61 17.38
CA SER A 104 10.21 -0.27 15.97
C SER A 104 10.74 1.14 15.61
N ILE A 105 11.07 1.99 16.60
CA ILE A 105 11.59 3.33 16.37
C ILE A 105 13.09 3.27 16.03
N ALA A 106 13.47 3.94 14.95
CA ALA A 106 14.86 4.09 14.53
C ALA A 106 15.42 5.46 14.92
N SER A 107 16.74 5.64 14.79
CA SER A 107 17.34 6.97 14.78
C SER A 107 17.02 7.69 13.47
N VAL A 108 16.81 9.01 13.50
CA VAL A 108 16.47 9.82 12.31
C VAL A 108 17.57 9.75 11.23
N ASP A 109 18.83 9.54 11.64
CA ASP A 109 19.97 9.33 10.74
C ASP A 109 19.89 8.02 9.92
N GLU A 110 19.15 7.01 10.38
CA GLU A 110 18.96 5.76 9.65
C GLU A 110 17.99 5.89 8.46
N LEU A 111 17.32 7.04 8.33
CA LEU A 111 16.38 7.29 7.23
C LEU A 111 17.15 7.50 5.91
N PRO A 112 16.71 6.88 4.80
CA PRO A 112 17.43 6.95 3.52
C PRO A 112 17.55 8.39 2.98
N VAL A 113 16.59 9.26 3.31
CA VAL A 113 16.59 10.69 2.94
C VAL A 113 17.68 11.51 3.63
N LEU A 114 18.23 11.06 4.77
CA LEU A 114 19.38 11.70 5.41
C LEU A 114 20.70 11.14 4.89
N ARG A 115 20.78 9.82 4.69
CA ARG A 115 22.01 9.13 4.24
C ARG A 115 22.57 9.63 2.91
N LEU A 116 21.71 10.10 2.00
CA LEU A 116 22.14 10.72 0.73
C LEU A 116 22.93 12.04 0.91
N ARG A 117 22.84 12.69 2.09
CA ARG A 117 23.63 13.90 2.40
C ARG A 117 24.94 13.60 3.11
N SER A 118 25.01 12.54 3.93
CA SER A 118 26.24 12.14 4.63
C SER A 118 27.17 11.27 3.79
N ALA A 119 26.67 10.56 2.79
CA ALA A 119 27.48 9.75 1.87
C ALA A 119 28.28 10.57 0.83
N ALA A 120 28.15 11.90 0.78
CA ALA A 120 28.77 12.76 -0.24
C ALA A 120 30.18 13.27 0.12
N ALA A 121 30.72 12.91 1.29
CA ALA A 121 32.01 13.41 1.78
C ALA A 121 33.19 12.43 1.54
N GLU A 122 32.96 11.13 1.67
CA GLU A 122 34.01 10.10 1.68
C GLU A 122 34.08 9.36 0.33
N ALA A 123 34.40 10.09 -0.73
CA ALA A 123 34.55 9.56 -2.10
C ALA A 123 35.96 9.82 -2.65
N GLY A 124 36.99 9.32 -1.94
CA GLY A 124 38.39 9.45 -2.32
C GLY A 124 39.14 8.11 -2.29
N ASP A 125 39.70 7.74 -3.43
CA ASP A 125 40.60 6.59 -3.71
C ASP A 125 40.10 5.17 -3.33
N GLY A 126 40.21 4.12 -4.16
CA GLY A 126 41.00 3.96 -5.40
C GLY A 126 40.32 3.02 -6.44
N PRO A 127 41.05 2.54 -7.47
CA PRO A 127 40.46 2.48 -8.82
C PRO A 127 40.41 1.10 -9.52
N THR A 128 39.91 1.14 -10.77
CA THR A 128 40.10 0.18 -11.89
C THR A 128 39.50 -1.23 -11.82
N ALA A 129 38.37 -1.39 -12.53
CA ALA A 129 38.13 -2.53 -13.42
C ALA A 129 37.38 -2.01 -14.67
N ASP A 130 37.88 -2.32 -15.87
CA ASP A 130 37.47 -1.69 -17.15
C ASP A 130 36.22 -2.36 -17.78
N PRO A 131 35.49 -1.73 -18.72
CA PRO A 131 34.06 -1.99 -18.93
C PRO A 131 33.72 -2.89 -20.13
N SER A 132 32.55 -3.55 -20.09
CA SER A 132 31.95 -4.15 -21.30
C SER A 132 30.42 -4.36 -21.28
N LEU A 133 29.76 -3.62 -22.18
CA LEU A 133 28.70 -4.09 -23.08
C LEU A 133 27.30 -4.43 -22.53
N GLU A 134 26.57 -3.39 -22.12
CA GLU A 134 25.21 -3.19 -22.67
C GLU A 134 25.28 -2.58 -24.10
N PRO A 135 24.18 -2.41 -24.87
CA PRO A 135 22.78 -2.76 -24.60
C PRO A 135 22.16 -3.68 -25.66
N LYS A 136 21.02 -4.34 -25.35
CA LYS A 136 20.13 -4.87 -26.42
C LYS A 136 18.65 -4.92 -26.05
N SER A 137 17.95 -3.83 -26.34
CA SER A 137 16.51 -3.89 -26.64
C SER A 137 16.28 -4.68 -27.95
N LYS A 138 15.26 -5.55 -28.00
CA LYS A 138 14.47 -5.83 -29.22
C LYS A 138 13.26 -6.72 -28.95
N ARG A 139 12.09 -6.31 -29.45
CA ARG A 139 10.95 -7.19 -29.76
C ARG A 139 11.23 -7.92 -31.09
N PRO A 140 10.82 -9.19 -31.18
CA PRO A 140 9.95 -9.67 -32.26
C PRO A 140 8.66 -10.25 -31.63
N ARG A 141 7.43 -10.15 -32.16
CA ARG A 141 6.91 -9.87 -33.51
C ARG A 141 7.49 -10.78 -34.60
N VAL A 142 6.85 -11.95 -34.75
CA VAL A 142 6.84 -12.71 -36.00
C VAL A 142 5.58 -12.33 -36.81
N ALA A 143 5.80 -11.90 -38.05
CA ALA A 143 4.95 -12.24 -39.20
C ALA A 143 5.72 -13.33 -39.97
N ASP A 144 5.27 -13.97 -41.05
CA ASP A 144 4.17 -13.80 -42.02
C ASP A 144 3.65 -15.25 -42.34
N SER A 145 2.55 -15.55 -43.02
CA SER A 145 2.09 -15.00 -44.30
C SER A 145 0.66 -15.50 -44.65
N ARG A 146 -0.04 -14.73 -45.49
CA ARG A 146 -0.82 -15.10 -46.72
C ARG A 146 -1.45 -16.51 -46.82
N GLN A 147 -2.64 -16.73 -47.39
CA GLN A 147 -3.69 -15.93 -48.07
C GLN A 147 -4.95 -16.86 -48.15
N ASP A 148 -6.17 -16.52 -48.57
CA ASP A 148 -6.77 -15.34 -49.24
C ASP A 148 -8.32 -15.32 -48.98
N GLY A 149 -9.06 -14.42 -49.65
CA GLY A 149 -10.47 -14.67 -50.01
C GLY A 149 -11.57 -14.04 -49.13
N MET A 150 -12.18 -12.98 -49.64
CA MET A 150 -13.57 -12.52 -49.36
C MET A 150 -14.37 -12.73 -50.67
N PRO A 151 -15.72 -12.95 -50.70
CA PRO A 151 -16.68 -12.02 -50.07
C PRO A 151 -18.09 -12.56 -49.66
N GLN A 152 -18.90 -11.65 -49.08
CA GLN A 152 -20.39 -11.55 -49.06
C GLN A 152 -21.30 -12.72 -48.61
N GLY A 153 -22.33 -12.37 -47.82
CA GLY A 153 -23.52 -13.22 -47.60
C GLY A 153 -24.34 -12.87 -46.33
N ALA A 154 -25.46 -12.16 -46.49
CA ALA A 154 -26.57 -12.08 -45.51
C ALA A 154 -27.66 -13.13 -45.90
N PRO A 155 -28.69 -13.49 -45.09
CA PRO A 155 -29.30 -12.72 -44.00
C PRO A 155 -29.77 -13.51 -42.73
N LEU A 156 -30.55 -12.82 -41.88
CA LEU A 156 -31.47 -13.33 -40.83
C LEU A 156 -32.80 -13.82 -41.50
N PRO A 157 -33.85 -14.36 -40.81
CA PRO A 157 -34.12 -14.65 -39.38
C PRO A 157 -34.46 -16.17 -39.21
N PRO A 158 -35.43 -16.73 -38.42
CA PRO A 158 -36.27 -16.22 -37.31
C PRO A 158 -36.48 -17.13 -36.06
N GLU A 159 -37.03 -16.50 -35.00
CA GLU A 159 -38.12 -16.90 -34.07
C GLU A 159 -38.41 -18.37 -33.68
N ALA A 160 -38.40 -18.61 -32.36
CA ALA A 160 -39.32 -19.48 -31.62
C ALA A 160 -39.49 -18.93 -30.17
N SER A 161 -40.67 -19.06 -29.55
CA SER A 161 -41.12 -18.11 -28.51
C SER A 161 -41.41 -18.70 -27.11
N ALA A 162 -40.95 -17.97 -26.08
CA ALA A 162 -41.59 -17.81 -24.74
C ALA A 162 -41.71 -19.08 -23.83
N PRO A 163 -42.10 -18.95 -22.53
CA PRO A 163 -42.48 -17.75 -21.76
C PRO A 163 -41.71 -17.52 -20.44
N THR A 164 -42.08 -16.42 -19.77
CA THR A 164 -41.68 -15.98 -18.42
C THR A 164 -42.23 -16.86 -17.30
N ASP A 165 -41.49 -17.06 -16.19
CA ASP A 165 -42.10 -17.11 -14.85
C ASP A 165 -41.17 -16.79 -13.65
N GLU A 166 -41.80 -16.57 -12.50
CA GLU A 166 -41.35 -16.41 -11.09
C GLU A 166 -39.87 -16.57 -10.63
N GLY A 167 -39.41 -15.58 -9.85
CA GLY A 167 -39.46 -15.68 -8.37
C GLY A 167 -38.28 -16.25 -7.54
N LEU A 168 -37.80 -15.42 -6.59
CA LEU A 168 -37.05 -15.75 -5.35
C LEU A 168 -35.63 -16.39 -5.45
N GLY A 169 -34.79 -16.11 -4.43
CA GLY A 169 -33.64 -16.97 -4.09
C GLY A 169 -32.27 -16.31 -3.87
N ILE A 170 -32.15 -15.30 -2.99
CA ILE A 170 -30.85 -14.65 -2.66
C ILE A 170 -30.03 -15.49 -1.63
N ASP A 171 -30.55 -16.64 -1.20
CA ASP A 171 -30.17 -17.32 0.05
C ASP A 171 -29.58 -18.72 -0.20
N LYS A 172 -28.42 -18.82 -0.88
CA LYS A 172 -27.86 -20.14 -1.26
C LYS A 172 -26.34 -20.29 -1.39
N ILE A 173 -25.55 -19.51 -0.64
CA ILE A 173 -24.07 -19.64 -0.62
C ILE A 173 -23.53 -20.21 0.72
N PHE A 174 -24.30 -20.14 1.81
CA PHE A 174 -23.85 -20.54 3.15
C PHE A 174 -24.04 -22.05 3.48
N ALA A 175 -23.62 -22.94 2.57
CA ALA A 175 -23.95 -24.38 2.65
C ALA A 175 -22.85 -25.38 2.22
N GLN A 176 -21.60 -24.95 2.02
CA GLN A 176 -20.56 -25.81 1.40
C GLN A 176 -19.28 -26.05 2.24
N GLU A 177 -19.40 -26.20 3.58
CA GLU A 177 -18.25 -26.51 4.45
C GLU A 177 -18.53 -27.57 5.54
N ARG A 178 -19.33 -28.62 5.25
CA ARG A 178 -19.52 -29.73 6.23
C ARG A 178 -19.80 -31.12 5.66
N GLN A 179 -19.05 -31.58 4.64
CA GLN A 179 -19.19 -32.97 4.13
C GLN A 179 -17.89 -33.65 3.67
N LEU A 180 -16.75 -33.37 4.33
CA LEU A 180 -15.44 -33.95 4.00
C LEU A 180 -14.71 -34.63 5.19
N ARG A 181 -15.44 -34.99 6.27
CA ARG A 181 -14.86 -35.69 7.45
C ARG A 181 -15.26 -37.16 7.63
N ASP A 182 -16.34 -37.61 6.99
CA ASP A 182 -16.92 -38.95 7.19
C ASP A 182 -16.70 -39.91 6.00
N ARG A 183 -15.60 -39.72 5.24
CA ARG A 183 -15.22 -40.61 4.12
C ARG A 183 -13.79 -41.17 4.22
N ASN A 184 -13.21 -41.14 5.42
CA ASN A 184 -11.98 -41.86 5.75
C ASN A 184 -12.25 -43.03 6.72
N THR A 185 -13.35 -43.76 6.44
CA THR A 185 -13.38 -45.23 6.35
C THR A 185 -12.01 -45.88 6.65
N MET A 186 -11.88 -46.66 7.74
CA MET A 186 -12.21 -48.09 7.72
C MET A 186 -11.56 -48.86 6.56
N LEU A 187 -10.23 -48.80 6.50
CA LEU A 187 -9.36 -49.84 5.93
C LEU A 187 -8.18 -50.05 6.90
#